data_AF-A0A961NIK8-F1
#
_entry.id   AF-A0A961NIK8-F1
#
_cell.length_a   1.000
_cell.length_b   1.000
_cell.length_c   1.000
_cell.angle_alpha   90.00
_cell.angle_beta   90.00
_cell.angle_gamma   90.00
#
_symmetry.space_group_name_H-M   'P 1'
#
loop_
_entity.id
_entity.type
_entity.pdbx_description
1 polymer ?
#
loop_
_entity_poly.entity_id
_entity_poly.type
_entity_poly.pdbx_seq_one_letter_code
_entity_poly.pdbx_strand_id
1 'polypeptide(L)'
;TPLAWTYMRAPASRMDVLSETEIQKILKASAILKKYNQVIDRESAYEILTAKIEALESNAGKSTTKKASKKKASGRKEKSTLEKVLDSSAARQVGRTLAREITRGLLGVIGIKRR
;
A
#
# COMPACT_ATOMS: atom_id res chain seq x y z
N THR A 1 -47.46 -46.13 -22.59
CA THR A 1 -46.61 -45.41 -23.55
C THR A 1 -45.56 -46.39 -24.08
N PRO A 2 -45.36 -46.54 -25.39
CA PRO A 2 -44.34 -47.46 -25.91
C PRO A 2 -42.94 -46.96 -25.57
N LEU A 3 -42.03 -47.89 -25.23
CA LEU A 3 -40.63 -47.61 -24.93
C LEU A 3 -39.89 -47.35 -26.26
N ALA A 4 -39.39 -46.13 -26.47
CA ALA A 4 -38.63 -45.78 -27.66
C ALA A 4 -37.13 -46.04 -27.43
N TRP A 5 -36.50 -46.85 -28.28
CA TRP A 5 -35.05 -47.01 -28.30
C TRP A 5 -34.39 -45.74 -28.81
N THR A 6 -33.50 -45.16 -28.01
CA THR A 6 -32.78 -43.93 -28.35
C THR A 6 -31.30 -44.25 -28.52
N TYR A 7 -30.72 -43.95 -29.69
CA TYR A 7 -29.28 -44.07 -29.91
C TYR A 7 -28.58 -42.79 -29.45
N MET A 8 -27.61 -42.94 -28.55
CA MET A 8 -26.77 -41.84 -28.06
C MET A 8 -25.42 -41.86 -28.78
N ARG A 9 -24.99 -40.70 -29.29
CA ARG A 9 -23.67 -40.55 -29.92
C ARG A 9 -22.62 -40.24 -28.86
N ALA A 10 -21.48 -40.92 -28.94
CA ALA A 10 -20.34 -40.67 -28.06
C ALA A 10 -19.81 -39.23 -28.22
N PRO A 11 -19.22 -38.64 -27.15
CA PRO A 11 -18.59 -37.33 -27.22
C PRO A 11 -17.41 -37.37 -28.21
N ALA A 12 -17.28 -36.30 -29.00
CA ALA A 12 -16.17 -36.16 -29.96
C ALA A 12 -14.88 -35.61 -29.33
N SER A 13 -14.92 -35.24 -28.05
CA SER A 13 -13.78 -34.70 -27.31
C SER A 13 -13.31 -35.68 -26.23
N ARG A 14 -12.01 -35.64 -25.94
CA ARG A 14 -11.45 -36.29 -24.75
C ARG A 14 -12.02 -35.61 -23.50
N MET A 15 -12.51 -36.42 -22.56
CA MET A 15 -13.09 -35.96 -21.29
C MET A 15 -12.05 -35.79 -20.17
N ASP A 16 -10.83 -36.27 -20.38
CA ASP A 16 -9.77 -36.31 -19.38
C ASP A 16 -8.94 -35.00 -19.35
N VAL A 17 -8.21 -34.79 -18.26
CA VAL A 17 -7.33 -33.62 -18.08
C VAL A 17 -6.20 -33.62 -19.11
N LEU A 18 -5.78 -32.43 -19.54
CA LEU A 18 -4.63 -32.26 -20.43
C LEU A 18 -3.34 -32.63 -19.68
N SER A 19 -2.42 -33.29 -20.38
CA SER A 19 -1.06 -33.50 -19.88
C SER A 19 -0.27 -32.18 -19.91
N GLU A 20 0.76 -32.08 -19.06
CA GLU A 20 1.62 -30.90 -18.96
C GLU A 20 2.19 -30.47 -20.34
N THR A 21 2.56 -31.44 -21.18
CA THR A 21 3.12 -31.21 -22.51
C THR A 21 2.09 -30.61 -23.47
N GLU A 22 0.85 -31.10 -23.43
CA GLU A 22 -0.27 -30.56 -24.22
C GLU A 22 -0.60 -29.12 -23.79
N ILE A 23 -0.64 -28.87 -22.48
CA ILE A 23 -0.86 -27.53 -21.92
C ILE A 23 0.22 -26.56 -22.44
N GLN A 24 1.50 -26.94 -22.35
CA GLN A 24 2.59 -26.10 -22.84
C GLN A 24 2.50 -25.81 -24.34
N LYS A 25 2.08 -26.78 -25.15
CA LYS A 25 1.90 -26.58 -26.60
C LYS A 25 0.81 -25.55 -26.88
N ILE A 26 -0.32 -25.63 -26.18
CA ILE A 26 -1.43 -24.67 -26.30
C ILE A 26 -0.99 -23.29 -25.86
N LEU A 27 -0.30 -23.21 -24.70
CA LEU A 27 0.22 -21.96 -24.16
C LEU A 27 1.16 -21.27 -25.16
N LYS A 28 2.11 -22.00 -25.76
CA LYS A 28 3.04 -21.45 -26.77
C LYS A 28 2.36 -20.86 -28.01
N ALA A 29 1.15 -21.33 -28.35
CA ALA A 29 0.37 -20.78 -29.46
C ALA A 29 -0.38 -19.48 -29.09
N SER A 30 -0.46 -19.11 -27.81
CA SER A 30 -1.21 -17.94 -27.35
C SER A 30 -0.44 -16.64 -27.56
N ALA A 31 -1.06 -15.67 -28.25
CA ALA A 31 -0.48 -14.35 -28.50
C ALA A 31 -0.27 -13.52 -27.23
N ILE A 32 -1.11 -13.74 -26.21
CA ILE A 32 -1.10 -12.96 -24.95
C ILE A 32 -0.23 -13.59 -23.86
N LEU A 33 0.36 -14.76 -24.12
CA LEU A 33 1.17 -15.50 -23.15
C LEU A 33 2.27 -14.62 -22.54
N LYS A 34 2.94 -13.83 -23.37
CA LYS A 34 4.03 -12.95 -22.94
C LYS A 34 3.61 -11.96 -21.84
N LYS A 35 2.35 -11.53 -21.84
CA LYS A 35 1.82 -10.52 -20.91
C LYS A 35 1.24 -11.13 -19.63
N TYR A 36 0.58 -12.28 -19.74
CA TYR A 36 -0.25 -12.80 -18.65
C TYR A 36 0.25 -14.12 -18.02
N ASN A 37 1.31 -14.73 -18.54
CA ASN A 37 1.82 -16.00 -18.01
C ASN A 37 2.76 -15.85 -16.81
N GLN A 38 2.76 -14.67 -16.16
CA GLN A 38 3.53 -14.46 -14.95
C GLN A 38 2.65 -14.78 -13.74
N VAL A 39 3.10 -15.75 -12.93
CA VAL A 39 2.50 -16.00 -11.62
C VAL A 39 2.97 -14.89 -10.69
N ILE A 40 2.04 -14.05 -10.24
CA ILE A 40 2.32 -12.94 -9.34
C ILE A 40 1.67 -13.28 -8.00
N ASP A 41 2.50 -13.59 -7.01
CA ASP A 41 2.08 -13.66 -5.62
C ASP A 41 2.25 -12.28 -4.99
N ARG A 42 1.16 -11.69 -4.51
CA ARG A 42 1.17 -10.32 -3.96
C ARG A 42 1.01 -10.41 -2.45
N GLU A 43 1.85 -9.70 -1.72
CA GLU A 43 1.70 -9.58 -0.27
C GLU A 43 0.29 -9.08 0.09
N SER A 44 -0.36 -9.83 0.98
CA SER A 44 -1.69 -9.46 1.44
C SER A 44 -1.62 -8.23 2.35
N ALA A 45 -2.70 -7.45 2.41
CA ALA A 45 -2.77 -6.30 3.32
C ALA A 45 -2.55 -6.72 4.78
N TYR A 46 -2.97 -7.94 5.14
CA TYR A 46 -2.75 -8.54 6.44
C TYR A 46 -1.26 -8.77 6.72
N GLU A 47 -0.53 -9.42 5.81
CA GLU A 47 0.92 -9.64 5.95
C GLU A 47 1.68 -8.31 6.11
N ILE A 48 1.34 -7.32 5.30
CA ILE A 48 1.95 -5.98 5.37
C ILE A 48 1.68 -5.32 6.73
N LEU A 49 0.47 -5.45 7.27
CA LEU A 49 0.10 -4.86 8.56
C LEU A 49 0.78 -5.59 9.73
N THR A 50 0.78 -6.92 9.71
CA THR A 50 1.43 -7.75 10.73
C THR A 50 2.94 -7.46 10.77
N ALA A 51 3.61 -7.43 9.61
CA ALA A 51 5.03 -7.09 9.52
C ALA A 51 5.33 -5.68 10.07
N LYS A 52 4.42 -4.71 9.87
CA LYS A 52 4.56 -3.35 10.45
C LYS A 52 4.45 -3.36 11.97
N ILE A 53 3.50 -4.13 12.53
CA ILE A 53 3.33 -4.25 13.98
C ILE A 53 4.58 -4.89 14.60
N GLU A 54 5.06 -6.00 14.04
CA GLU A 54 6.28 -6.69 14.50
C GLU A 54 7.52 -5.78 14.41
N ALA A 55 7.64 -5.00 13.33
CA ALA A 55 8.72 -4.03 13.18
C ALA A 55 8.66 -2.92 14.25
N LEU A 56 7.46 -2.49 14.69
CA LEU A 56 7.31 -1.50 15.75
C LEU A 56 7.66 -2.10 17.12
N GLU A 57 7.20 -3.31 17.42
CA GLU A 57 7.48 -4.01 18.68
C GLU A 57 8.98 -4.27 18.87
N SER A 58 9.65 -4.75 17.82
CA SER A 58 11.10 -5.00 17.83
C SER A 58 11.94 -3.71 17.98
N ASN A 59 11.45 -2.58 17.46
CA ASN A 59 12.12 -1.27 17.63
C ASN A 59 11.84 -0.63 18.99
N ALA A 60 10.65 -0.84 19.57
CA ALA A 60 10.31 -0.38 20.91
C ALA A 60 11.24 -1.02 21.97
N GLY A 61 11.52 -2.33 21.84
CA GLY A 61 12.42 -3.07 22.73
C GLY A 61 13.90 -2.63 22.67
N LYS A 62 14.36 -2.04 21.55
CA LYS A 62 15.75 -1.56 21.38
C LYS A 62 15.97 -0.11 21.85
N SER A 63 14.89 0.62 22.15
CA SER A 63 14.96 2.03 22.55
C SER A 63 15.13 2.25 24.06
N THR A 64 14.89 1.22 24.87
CA THR A 64 14.99 1.28 26.34
C THR A 64 16.42 1.09 26.85
N THR A 65 17.30 0.41 26.09
CA THR A 65 18.69 0.14 26.53
C THR A 65 19.67 1.30 26.26
N LYS A 66 19.36 2.24 25.36
CA LYS A 66 20.25 3.38 25.03
C LYS A 66 19.86 4.71 25.67
N LYS A 67 18.72 4.81 26.37
CA LYS A 67 18.28 6.05 27.05
C LYS A 67 18.47 6.07 28.56
N ALA A 68 18.92 4.96 29.16
CA ALA A 68 19.18 4.89 30.61
C ALA A 68 20.53 5.52 31.04
N SER A 69 21.44 5.85 30.12
CA SER A 69 22.77 6.40 30.46
C SER A 69 22.92 7.92 30.25
N LYS A 70 21.85 8.68 29.95
CA LYS A 70 21.99 10.12 29.63
C LYS A 70 20.97 11.09 30.24
N LYS A 71 20.28 10.72 31.31
CA LYS A 71 19.37 11.64 32.03
C LYS A 71 19.71 11.80 33.52
N LYS A 72 20.86 12.41 33.78
CA LYS A 72 21.08 13.28 34.95
C LYS A 72 21.67 14.60 34.44
N ALA A 73 20.79 15.51 34.03
CA ALA A 73 21.00 16.97 34.01
C ALA A 73 19.82 17.66 33.30
N SER A 74 19.49 18.87 33.77
CA SER A 74 18.66 19.89 33.10
C SER A 74 17.14 19.83 33.29
N GLY A 75 16.68 20.37 34.43
CA GLY A 75 16.07 21.71 34.46
C GLY A 75 14.85 21.97 33.57
N ARG A 76 13.69 22.09 34.22
CA ARG A 76 12.45 22.66 33.69
C ARG A 76 12.69 24.13 33.28
N LYS A 77 12.66 24.43 31.99
CA LYS A 77 12.47 25.80 31.47
C LYS A 77 11.03 25.91 30.97
N GLU A 78 10.26 26.74 31.64
CA GLU A 78 8.95 27.14 31.15
C GLU A 78 9.12 27.89 29.83
N LYS A 79 8.28 27.54 28.85
CA LYS A 79 8.32 28.12 27.51
C LYS A 79 8.15 29.64 27.55
N SER A 80 8.96 30.35 26.77
CA SER A 80 8.92 31.82 26.64
C SER A 80 7.54 32.28 26.18
N THR A 81 7.11 33.48 26.56
CA THR A 81 5.79 34.05 26.17
C THR A 81 5.59 34.06 24.64
N LEU A 82 6.68 34.17 23.88
CA LEU A 82 6.70 34.03 22.42
C LEU A 82 6.38 32.60 21.95
N GLU A 83 6.94 31.58 22.61
CA GLU A 83 6.65 30.17 22.30
C GLU A 83 5.20 29.81 22.64
N LYS A 84 4.60 30.41 23.69
CA LYS A 84 3.17 30.23 24.01
C LYS A 84 2.26 30.86 22.96
N VAL A 85 2.62 32.02 22.42
CA VAL A 85 1.85 32.68 21.35
C VAL A 85 1.94 31.87 20.06
N LEU A 86 3.13 31.37 19.70
CA LEU A 86 3.32 30.47 18.55
C LEU A 86 2.60 29.12 18.70
N ASP A 87 2.50 28.59 19.93
CA ASP A 87 1.79 27.35 20.24
C ASP A 87 0.27 27.52 20.39
N SER A 88 -0.25 28.75 20.43
CA SER A 88 -1.69 29.00 20.53
C SER A 88 -2.44 28.55 19.27
N SER A 89 -3.65 28.00 19.45
CA SER A 89 -4.50 27.53 18.35
C SER A 89 -4.84 28.64 17.37
N ALA A 90 -5.07 29.86 17.86
CA ALA A 90 -5.34 31.06 17.07
C ALA A 90 -4.16 31.43 16.15
N ALA A 91 -2.92 31.43 16.67
CA ALA A 91 -1.74 31.75 15.86
C ALA A 91 -1.47 30.70 14.78
N ARG A 92 -1.70 29.41 15.08
CA ARG A 92 -1.56 28.33 14.09
C ARG A 92 -2.61 28.39 12.99
N GLN A 93 -3.81 28.91 13.28
CA GLN A 93 -4.89 29.04 12.31
C GLN A 93 -4.61 30.22 11.36
N VAL A 94 -4.18 31.36 11.89
CA VAL A 94 -3.75 32.53 11.09
C VAL A 94 -2.47 32.23 10.29
N GLY A 95 -1.52 31.48 10.87
CA GLY A 95 -0.30 31.07 10.17
C GLY A 95 -0.57 30.18 8.95
N ARG A 96 -1.53 29.24 9.05
CA ARG A 96 -1.87 28.35 7.93
C ARG A 96 -2.62 29.06 6.80
N THR A 97 -3.47 30.04 7.11
CA THR A 97 -4.19 30.80 6.06
C THR A 97 -3.24 31.71 5.29
N LEU A 98 -2.40 32.49 5.99
CA LEU A 98 -1.39 33.31 5.35
C LEU A 98 -0.39 32.48 4.55
N ALA A 99 0.12 31.37 5.11
CA ALA A 99 1.06 30.52 4.38
C ALA A 99 0.44 29.97 3.09
N ARG A 100 -0.84 29.57 3.12
CA ARG A 100 -1.53 29.02 1.94
C ARG A 100 -1.79 30.08 0.87
N GLU A 101 -2.14 31.31 1.26
CA GLU A 101 -2.32 32.41 0.32
C GLU A 101 -1.01 32.85 -0.30
N ILE A 102 0.06 32.98 0.49
CA ILE A 102 1.40 33.32 -0.01
C ILE A 102 1.90 32.22 -0.96
N THR A 103 1.75 30.94 -0.57
CA THR A 103 2.19 29.82 -1.41
C THR A 103 1.39 29.74 -2.70
N ARG A 104 0.08 30.02 -2.67
CA ARG A 104 -0.77 30.05 -3.87
C ARG A 104 -0.49 31.26 -4.75
N GLY A 105 -0.20 32.42 -4.15
CA GLY A 105 0.23 33.62 -4.86
C GLY A 105 1.52 33.36 -5.63
N LEU A 106 2.55 32.84 -4.94
CA LEU A 106 3.84 32.47 -5.56
C LEU A 106 3.71 31.35 -6.61
N LEU A 107 2.97 30.27 -6.32
CA LEU A 107 2.75 29.19 -7.30
C LEU A 107 1.92 29.65 -8.51
N GLY A 108 1.06 30.66 -8.31
CA GLY A 108 0.27 31.29 -9.37
C GLY A 108 1.14 32.11 -10.32
N VAL A 109 2.06 32.94 -9.81
CA VAL A 109 3.02 33.69 -10.67
C VAL A 109 4.08 32.79 -11.32
N ILE A 110 4.35 31.60 -10.77
CA ILE A 110 5.27 30.60 -11.34
C ILE A 110 4.57 29.68 -12.37
N GLY A 111 3.27 29.86 -12.63
CA GLY A 111 2.59 29.20 -13.75
C GLY A 111 2.13 27.76 -13.49
N ILE A 112 2.03 27.32 -12.23
CA ILE A 112 1.48 26.00 -11.89
C ILE A 112 -0.06 26.09 -11.89
N LYS A 113 -0.65 25.97 -13.08
CA LYS A 113 -2.09 25.86 -13.30
C LYS A 113 -2.56 24.44 -12.93
N ARG A 114 -3.34 24.29 -11.85
CA ARG A 114 -4.17 23.07 -11.67
C ARG A 114 -5.27 23.09 -12.75
N ARG A 115 -5.49 21.95 -13.41
CA ARG A 115 -6.73 21.69 -14.13
C ARG A 115 -7.92 21.80 -13.19
#